data_AF-A0A2T2VIE5-F1
#
_entry.id   AF-A0A2T2VIE5-F1
#
_cell.length_a   1.000
_cell.length_b   1.000
_cell.length_c   1.000
_cell.angle_alpha   90.00
_cell.angle_beta   90.00
_cell.angle_gamma   90.00
#
_symmetry.space_group_name_H-M   'P 1'
#
loop_
_entity.id
_entity.type
_entity.pdbx_description
1 polymer ?
#
loop_
_entity_poly.entity_id
_entity_poly.type
_entity_poly.pdbx_seq_one_letter_code
_entity_poly.pdbx_strand_id
1 'polypeptide(L)' 'MQLDTRVLGPSLPGVSKIRNYYLRDVLLKIEKSPTRLGTAKELIDQQIKTFKQDPTLRSLVFQVNVDP' A
#
# COMPACT_ATOMS: atom_id res chain seq x y z
N MET A 1 1.33 -15.46 6.76
CA MET A 1 1.02 -14.39 7.73
C MET A 1 -0.25 -13.71 7.24
N GLN A 2 -1.36 -13.79 7.96
CA GLN A 2 -2.66 -13.26 7.51
C GLN A 2 -2.77 -11.80 7.98
N LEU A 3 -2.78 -10.86 7.03
CA LEU A 3 -2.77 -9.40 7.27
C LEU A 3 -4.17 -8.81 7.52
N ASP A 4 -5.23 -9.61 7.44
CA ASP A 4 -6.62 -9.17 7.29
C ASP A 4 -7.11 -8.22 8.40
N THR A 5 -6.70 -8.44 9.66
CA THR A 5 -7.06 -7.56 10.79
C THR A 5 -6.15 -6.33 10.94
N ARG A 6 -5.15 -6.16 10.06
CA ARG A 6 -4.12 -5.12 10.13
C ARG A 6 -4.16 -4.14 8.97
N VAL A 7 -5.02 -4.37 7.98
CA VAL A 7 -5.22 -3.49 6.83
C VAL A 7 -6.46 -2.64 7.06
N LEU A 8 -6.33 -1.33 6.90
CA LEU A 8 -7.43 -0.37 6.95
C LEU A 8 -7.50 0.38 5.62
N GLY A 9 -8.68 0.43 5.01
CA GLY A 9 -8.92 1.08 3.72
C GLY A 9 -9.29 0.10 2.59
N PRO A 10 -9.31 0.54 1.32
CA PRO A 10 -8.89 1.86 0.83
C PRO A 10 -9.83 2.98 1.28
N SER A 11 -9.28 4.03 1.87
CA SER A 11 -10.03 5.18 2.38
C SER A 11 -9.87 6.40 1.46
N LEU A 12 -10.80 7.35 1.58
CA LEU A 12 -10.73 8.64 0.88
C LEU A 12 -9.81 9.59 1.68
N PRO A 13 -8.65 10.00 1.15
CA PRO A 13 -7.80 10.98 1.83
C PRO A 13 -8.46 12.37 1.86
N GLY A 14 -7.93 13.26 2.71
CA GLY A 14 -8.38 14.66 2.80
C GLY A 14 -8.33 15.41 1.46
N VAL A 15 -7.44 14.99 0.55
CA VAL A 15 -7.44 15.40 -0.85
C VAL A 15 -7.69 14.17 -1.73
N SER A 16 -8.90 14.04 -2.24
CA SER A 16 -9.35 12.83 -2.97
C SER A 16 -8.95 12.77 -4.45
N LYS A 17 -8.52 13.90 -5.05
CA LYS A 17 -8.14 13.98 -6.46
C LYS A 17 -7.09 15.07 -6.68
N ILE A 18 -6.05 14.75 -7.45
CA ILE A 18 -5.06 15.72 -7.94
C ILE A 18 -4.91 15.51 -9.45
N ARG A 19 -5.24 16.53 -10.23
CA ARG A 19 -5.29 16.46 -11.70
C ARG A 19 -6.18 15.27 -12.15
N ASN A 20 -5.61 14.30 -12.85
CA ASN A 20 -6.30 13.12 -13.37
C ASN A 20 -6.19 11.89 -12.45
N TYR A 21 -5.54 12.01 -11.29
CA TYR A 21 -5.37 10.91 -10.35
C TYR A 21 -6.40 11.00 -9.23
N TYR A 22 -7.09 9.88 -8.99
CA TYR A 22 -7.87 9.67 -7.77
C TYR A 22 -6.97 9.09 -6.70
N LEU A 23 -6.98 9.69 -5.52
CA LEU A 23 -6.15 9.28 -4.41
C LEU A 23 -6.95 8.35 -3.48
N ARG A 24 -6.24 7.36 -2.94
CA ARG A 24 -6.74 6.38 -1.98
C ARG A 24 -5.62 6.01 -1.03
N ASP A 25 -5.96 5.93 0.25
CA ASP A 25 -5.00 5.57 1.30
C ASP A 25 -5.32 4.19 1.85
N VAL A 26 -4.28 3.37 1.99
CA VAL A 26 -4.33 2.09 2.70
C VAL A 26 -3.36 2.19 3.88
N LEU A 27 -3.88 2.01 5.08
CA LEU A 27 -3.10 2.03 6.31
C LEU A 27 -2.83 0.60 6.77
N LEU A 28 -1.56 0.27 6.96
CA LEU A 28 -1.11 -1.03 7.45
C LEU A 28 -0.58 -0.90 8.86
N LYS A 29 -1.27 -1.50 9.83
CA LYS A 29 -0.84 -1.52 11.23
C LYS A 29 0.05 -2.73 11.51
N ILE A 30 1.35 -2.51 11.46
CA ILE A 30 2.36 -3.55 11.71
C ILE A 30 2.88 -3.41 13.15
N GLU A 31 3.06 -4.52 13.85
CA GLU A 31 3.70 -4.50 15.18
C GLU A 31 5.18 -4.16 15.06
N LYS A 32 5.74 -3.49 16.09
CA LYS A 32 7.15 -3.08 16.15
C LYS A 32 8.11 -4.25 16.42
N SER A 33 7.93 -5.38 15.74
CA SER A 33 8.88 -6.50 15.72
C SER A 33 9.76 -6.39 14.47
N PRO A 34 11.10 -6.44 14.59
CA PRO A 34 12.02 -6.37 13.45
C PRO A 34 11.70 -7.40 12.36
N THR A 35 11.43 -8.65 12.77
CA THR A 35 11.08 -9.73 11.84
C THR A 35 9.79 -9.45 11.09
N ARG A 36 8.74 -8.97 11.79
CA ARG A 36 7.44 -8.70 11.15
C ARG A 36 7.49 -7.48 10.24
N LEU A 37 8.27 -6.46 10.58
CA LEU A 37 8.46 -5.29 9.75
C LEU A 37 9.17 -5.64 8.43
N GLY A 38 10.23 -6.46 8.49
CA GLY A 38 10.94 -6.95 7.30
C GLY A 38 10.02 -7.71 6.36
N THR A 39 9.32 -8.74 6.88
CA THR A 39 8.39 -9.53 6.08
C THR A 39 7.26 -8.69 5.48
N ALA A 40 6.73 -7.71 6.22
CA ALA A 40 5.68 -6.85 5.70
C ALA A 40 6.16 -5.98 4.52
N LYS A 41 7.38 -5.41 4.60
CA LYS A 41 7.97 -4.64 3.50
C LYS A 41 8.18 -5.50 2.26
N GLU A 42 8.68 -6.71 2.43
CA GLU A 42 8.86 -7.67 1.32
C GLU A 42 7.53 -8.01 0.64
N LEU A 43 6.49 -8.29 1.43
CA LEU A 43 5.15 -8.58 0.90
C LEU A 43 4.57 -7.39 0.12
N ILE A 44 4.71 -6.17 0.65
CA ILE A 44 4.23 -4.95 -0.02
C ILE A 44 4.94 -4.76 -1.37
N ASP A 45 6.27 -4.89 -1.39
CA ASP A 45 7.06 -4.75 -2.62
C ASP A 45 6.71 -5.82 -3.66
N GLN A 46 6.51 -7.07 -3.23
CA GLN A 46 6.06 -8.15 -4.10
C GLN A 46 4.69 -7.85 -4.73
N GLN A 47 3.72 -7.39 -3.93
CA GLN A 47 2.41 -7.03 -4.46
C GLN A 47 2.49 -5.88 -5.45
N ILE A 48 3.24 -4.81 -5.13
CA ILE A 48 3.45 -3.68 -6.05
C ILE A 48 4.08 -4.14 -7.36
N LYS A 49 5.05 -5.08 -7.33
CA LYS A 49 5.63 -5.67 -8.53
C LYS A 49 4.60 -6.43 -9.35
N THR A 50 3.75 -7.23 -8.72
CA THR A 50 2.64 -7.92 -9.40
C THR A 50 1.69 -6.92 -10.08
N PHE A 51 1.31 -5.85 -9.40
CA PHE A 51 0.48 -4.79 -9.98
C PHE A 51 1.14 -4.12 -11.20
N LYS A 52 2.46 -3.86 -11.14
CA LYS A 52 3.21 -3.26 -12.24
C LYS A 52 3.39 -4.18 -13.45
N GLN A 53 3.31 -5.49 -13.25
CA GLN A 53 3.37 -6.47 -14.33
C GLN A 53 2.06 -6.55 -15.12
N ASP A 54 0.93 -6.16 -14.55
CA ASP A 54 -0.36 -6.13 -15.23
C ASP A 54 -0.48 -4.91 -16.16
N PRO A 55 -0.60 -5.12 -17.49
CA PRO A 55 -0.77 -4.04 -18.45
C PRO A 55 -1.96 -3.12 -18.20
N THR A 56 -3.02 -3.64 -17.58
CA THR A 56 -4.26 -2.89 -17.32
C THR A 56 -4.12 -1.93 -16.13
N LEU A 57 -3.11 -2.15 -15.28
CA LEU A 57 -2.87 -1.41 -14.04
C LEU A 57 -1.66 -0.48 -14.12
N ARG A 58 -1.10 -0.27 -15.31
CA ARG A 58 0.07 0.62 -15.54
C ARG A 58 -0.13 2.07 -15.10
N SER A 59 -1.38 2.52 -15.01
CA SER A 59 -1.72 3.88 -14.55
C SER A 59 -1.68 4.03 -13.03
N LEU A 60 -1.61 2.93 -12.28
CA LEU A 60 -1.50 2.96 -10.82
C LEU A 60 -0.13 3.48 -10.39
N VAL A 61 -0.14 4.45 -9.49
CA VAL A 61 1.05 4.99 -8.86
C VAL A 61 0.99 4.61 -7.38
N PHE A 62 2.01 3.91 -6.91
CA PHE A 62 2.13 3.51 -5.51
C PHE A 62 3.16 4.40 -4.82
N GLN A 63 2.76 5.06 -3.74
CA GLN A 63 3.66 5.79 -2.85
C GLN A 63 3.64 5.13 -1.49
N VAL A 64 4.72 4.44 -1.13
CA VAL A 64 4.85 3.79 0.18
C VAL A 64 5.46 4.79 1.14
N ASN A 65 4.70 5.15 2.18
CA ASN A 65 5.17 6.00 3.26
C ASN A 65 5.39 5.15 4.53
N VAL A 66 6.64 4.96 4.92
CA VAL A 66 7.02 4.22 6.15
C VAL A 66 7.47 5.27 7.16
N ASP A 67 6.66 5.52 8.18
CA ASP A 67 6.84 6.60 9.17
C ASP A 67 6.91 8.02 8.56
N PRO A 68 5.78 8.74 8.34
CA PRO A 68 5.79 10.20 8.27
C PRO A 68 6.25 10.85 9.58
#